data_AF-A0A2D4K4U1-F1
#
_entry.id   AF-A0A2D4K4U1-F1
#
_cell.length_a   1.000
_cell.length_b   1.000
_cell.length_c   1.000
_cell.angle_alpha   90.00
_cell.angle_beta   90.00
_cell.angle_gamma   90.00
#
_symmetry.space_group_name_H-M   'P 1'
#
loop_
_entity.id
_entity.type
_entity.pdbx_description
1 polymer ?
#
loop_
_entity_poly.entity_id
_entity_poly.type
_entity_poly.pdbx_seq_one_letter_code
_entity_poly.pdbx_strand_id
1 'polypeptide(L)'
;DLLEAGPKLIRRVWESCRIENKDKIRQKFLVKNFTDIQKRILMGIIDMQIVKKVKYLGIELTAKYATIKKDNYMKLTRQIKLDLEKLKDLQLSLTGRIATTKMNILPRLPYLFQEIPIKLGKCFEEPNKIMR
;
A
#
# COMPACT_ATOMS: atom_id res chain seq x y z
N ASP A 1 -7.72 26.08 17.00
CA ASP A 1 -6.29 25.85 16.70
C ASP A 1 -5.95 24.40 16.42
N LEU A 2 -5.26 24.13 15.31
CA LEU A 2 -4.82 22.78 14.88
C LEU A 2 -3.87 22.09 15.88
N LEU A 3 -3.29 22.86 16.83
CA LEU A 3 -2.39 22.35 17.86
C LEU A 3 -3.10 21.57 18.98
N GLU A 4 -4.38 21.85 19.28
CA GLU A 4 -5.14 21.15 20.34
C GLU A 4 -5.91 19.93 19.82
N ALA A 5 -6.40 19.98 18.58
CA ALA A 5 -7.26 18.93 18.02
C ALA A 5 -6.50 17.63 17.72
N GLY A 6 -5.26 17.73 17.23
CA GLY A 6 -4.42 16.58 16.89
C GLY A 6 -4.13 15.65 18.07
N PRO A 7 -3.59 16.16 19.20
CA PRO A 7 -3.34 15.36 20.39
C PRO A 7 -4.60 14.69 20.97
N LYS A 8 -5.74 15.39 20.94
CA LYS A 8 -7.02 14.88 21.44
C LYS A 8 -7.56 13.71 20.62
N LEU A 9 -7.42 13.78 19.29
CA LEU A 9 -7.81 12.68 18.39
C LEU A 9 -6.92 11.44 18.59
N ILE A 10 -5.60 11.64 18.68
CA ILE A 10 -4.65 10.54 18.92
C ILE A 10 -4.98 9.83 20.24
N ARG A 11 -5.32 10.58 21.28
CA ARG A 11 -5.70 10.03 22.59
C ARG A 11 -6.96 9.17 22.50
N ARG A 12 -7.99 9.63 21.78
CA ARG A 12 -9.22 8.84 21.56
C ARG A 12 -8.95 7.56 20.77
N VAL A 13 -8.17 7.65 19.69
CA VAL A 13 -7.80 6.47 18.89
C VAL A 13 -7.05 5.46 19.75
N TRP A 14 -6.13 5.92 20.60
CA TRP A 14 -5.45 5.06 21.56
C TRP A 14 -6.40 4.40 22.57
N GLU A 15 -7.32 5.17 23.15
CA GLU A 15 -8.32 4.65 24.09
C GLU A 15 -9.19 3.57 23.46
N SER A 16 -9.65 3.78 22.22
CA SER A 16 -10.40 2.78 21.45
C SER A 16 -9.57 1.52 21.21
N CYS A 17 -8.32 1.67 20.76
CA CYS A 17 -7.45 0.53 20.49
C CYS A 17 -7.05 -0.27 21.74
N ARG A 18 -6.94 0.39 22.91
CA ARG A 18 -6.62 -0.25 24.19
C ARG A 18 -7.72 -1.20 24.66
N ILE A 19 -8.97 -0.91 24.31
CA ILE A 19 -10.13 -1.74 24.67
C ILE A 19 -10.15 -3.03 23.83
N GLU A 20 -9.71 -2.96 22.57
CA GLU A 20 -9.72 -4.09 21.63
C GLU A 20 -8.51 -5.03 21.76
N ASN A 21 -7.32 -4.53 22.13
CA ASN A 21 -6.10 -5.35 22.25
C ASN A 21 -5.70 -5.55 23.71
N LYS A 22 -6.17 -6.65 24.32
CA LYS A 22 -5.73 -7.10 25.67
C LYS A 22 -4.34 -7.74 25.66
N ASP A 23 -3.87 -8.22 24.51
CA ASP A 23 -2.53 -8.77 24.33
C ASP A 23 -1.56 -7.67 23.89
N LYS A 24 -0.38 -7.62 24.51
CA LYS A 24 0.68 -6.60 24.38
C LYS A 24 1.33 -6.51 22.99
N ILE A 25 0.57 -6.47 21.90
CA ILE A 25 1.10 -6.16 20.58
C ILE A 25 1.36 -4.65 20.56
N ARG A 26 2.64 -4.27 20.67
CA ARG A 26 3.07 -2.88 20.52
C ARG A 26 2.56 -2.33 19.19
N GLN A 27 1.63 -1.38 19.27
CA GLN A 27 1.01 -0.81 18.09
C GLN A 27 2.05 -0.03 17.28
N LYS A 28 1.98 -0.20 15.96
CA LYS A 28 2.94 0.38 15.01
C LYS A 28 2.29 1.52 14.25
N PHE A 29 2.92 2.69 14.25
CA PHE A 29 2.44 3.87 13.54
C PHE A 29 3.39 4.26 12.42
N LEU A 30 2.79 4.57 11.27
CA LEU A 30 3.47 5.27 10.20
C LEU A 30 3.14 6.76 10.32
N VAL A 31 4.17 7.60 10.42
CA VAL A 31 4.00 9.03 10.64
C VAL A 31 4.64 9.80 9.48
N LYS A 32 3.96 10.82 8.98
CA LYS A 32 4.44 11.71 7.92
C LYS A 32 4.53 13.14 8.45
N ASN A 33 5.60 13.85 8.10
CA ASN A 33 5.82 15.26 8.45
C ASN A 33 5.92 15.59 9.95
N PHE A 34 6.27 14.62 10.82
CA PHE A 34 6.53 14.91 12.23
C PHE A 34 8.00 15.27 12.46
N THR A 35 8.22 16.25 13.33
CA THR A 35 9.55 16.55 13.88
C THR A 35 10.00 15.45 14.83
N ASP A 36 11.31 15.33 15.05
CA ASP A 36 11.84 14.28 15.94
C ASP A 36 11.40 14.47 17.40
N ILE A 37 11.14 15.72 17.81
CA ILE A 37 10.56 16.05 19.12
C ILE A 37 9.15 15.46 19.24
N GLN A 38 8.29 15.71 18.25
CA GLN A 38 6.93 15.17 18.24
C GLN A 38 6.92 13.64 18.21
N LYS A 39 7.85 13.01 17.48
CA LYS A 39 8.00 11.55 17.48
C LYS A 39 8.36 11.02 18.86
N ARG A 40 9.30 11.66 19.57
CA ARG A 40 9.70 11.27 20.92
C ARG A 40 8.57 11.43 21.93
N ILE A 41 7.84 12.54 21.86
CA ILE A 41 6.65 12.78 22.70
C ILE A 41 5.60 11.70 22.45
N LEU A 42 5.30 11.40 21.19
CA LEU A 42 4.33 10.38 20.82
C LEU A 42 4.74 8.98 21.31
N MET A 43 6.01 8.62 21.15
CA MET A 43 6.55 7.35 21.66
C MET A 43 6.50 7.27 23.20
N GLY A 44 6.78 8.37 23.89
CA GLY A 44 6.82 8.44 25.35
C GLY A 44 5.45 8.44 26.03
N ILE A 45 4.45 9.09 25.42
CA ILE A 45 3.09 9.15 25.99
C ILE A 45 2.33 7.84 25.75
N ILE A 46 2.58 7.14 24.63
CA ILE A 46 1.63 6.14 24.12
C ILE A 46 2.20 4.70 24.07
N ASP A 47 3.43 4.42 24.53
CA ASP A 47 4.10 3.10 24.41
C ASP A 47 3.95 2.46 23.00
N MET A 48 3.99 3.32 21.98
CA MET A 48 3.82 2.97 20.57
C MET A 48 5.15 2.98 19.83
N GLN A 49 5.28 2.10 18.84
CA GLN A 49 6.45 2.07 17.97
C GLN A 49 6.19 2.83 16.67
N ILE A 50 6.96 3.89 16.42
CA ILE A 50 6.95 4.56 15.11
C ILE A 50 7.83 3.77 14.14
N VAL A 51 7.24 3.30 13.06
CA VAL A 51 7.89 2.48 12.04
C VAL A 51 7.98 3.21 10.70
N LYS A 52 8.97 2.81 9.89
CA LYS A 52 9.18 3.39 8.56
C LYS A 52 8.27 2.78 7.48
N LYS A 53 7.79 1.55 7.71
CA LYS A 53 6.90 0.81 6.81
C LYS A 53 5.81 0.08 7.61
N VAL A 54 4.60 0.04 7.07
CA VAL A 54 3.47 -0.73 7.60
C VAL A 54 2.81 -1.47 6.44
N LYS A 55 2.31 -2.68 6.67
CA LYS A 55 1.52 -3.43 5.69
C LYS A 55 0.04 -3.30 6.03
N TYR A 56 -0.77 -2.86 5.07
CA TYR A 56 -2.22 -2.72 5.21
C TYR A 56 -2.90 -3.34 3.99
N LEU A 57 -3.82 -4.28 4.22
CA LEU A 57 -4.54 -5.02 3.16
C LEU A 57 -3.62 -5.59 2.04
N GLY A 58 -2.40 -6.01 2.41
CA GLY A 58 -1.43 -6.53 1.43
C GLY A 58 -0.50 -5.48 0.81
N ILE A 59 -0.78 -4.20 0.99
CA ILE A 59 -0.01 -3.06 0.45
C ILE A 59 1.02 -2.57 1.47
N GLU A 60 2.26 -2.38 1.03
CA GLU A 60 3.32 -1.77 1.83
C GLU A 60 3.23 -0.24 1.79
N LEU A 61 2.81 0.36 2.89
CA LEU A 61 2.72 1.81 3.08
C LEU A 61 4.00 2.35 3.72
N THR A 62 4.45 3.49 3.19
CA THR A 62 5.64 4.20 3.67
C THR A 62 5.40 5.70 3.64
N ALA A 63 6.10 6.49 4.46
CA ALA A 63 5.87 7.93 4.52
C ALA A 63 6.24 8.66 3.21
N LYS A 64 7.14 8.06 2.42
CA LYS A 64 7.60 8.58 1.12
C LYS A 64 6.83 7.93 -0.01
N TYR A 65 6.30 8.75 -0.91
CA TYR A 65 5.51 8.26 -2.03
C TYR A 65 6.31 7.43 -3.04
N ALA A 66 7.56 7.82 -3.33
CA ALA A 66 8.43 7.12 -4.25
C ALA A 66 8.66 5.64 -3.86
N THR A 67 8.72 5.37 -2.55
CA THR A 67 8.87 4.01 -2.03
C THR A 67 7.57 3.22 -2.09
N ILE A 68 6.41 3.84 -1.83
CA ILE A 68 5.09 3.18 -2.02
C ILE A 68 4.96 2.67 -3.47
N LYS A 69 5.30 3.52 -4.46
CA LYS A 69 5.22 3.12 -5.87
C LYS A 69 6.15 1.95 -6.18
N LYS A 70 7.40 2.03 -5.76
CA LYS A 70 8.42 1.01 -6.01
C LYS A 70 8.06 -0.33 -5.35
N ASP A 71 7.69 -0.28 -4.08
CA ASP A 71 7.50 -1.48 -3.25
C ASP A 71 6.23 -2.25 -3.63
N ASN A 72 5.22 -1.56 -4.19
CA ASN A 72 3.96 -2.19 -4.58
C ASN A 72 3.84 -2.39 -6.10
N TYR A 73 3.89 -1.32 -6.91
CA TYR A 73 3.66 -1.42 -8.36
C TYR A 73 4.75 -2.22 -9.07
N MET A 74 6.04 -1.91 -8.83
CA MET A 74 7.10 -2.65 -9.52
C MET A 74 7.12 -4.12 -9.11
N LYS A 75 6.81 -4.42 -7.85
CA LYS A 75 6.68 -5.79 -7.35
C LYS A 75 5.55 -6.52 -8.05
N LEU A 76 4.37 -5.91 -8.15
CA LEU A 76 3.22 -6.48 -8.84
C LEU A 76 3.51 -6.70 -10.33
N THR A 77 4.15 -5.75 -11.01
CA THR A 77 4.52 -5.90 -12.43
C THR A 77 5.49 -7.06 -12.65
N ARG A 78 6.47 -7.27 -11.76
CA ARG A 78 7.37 -8.43 -11.83
C ARG A 78 6.61 -9.74 -11.63
N GLN A 79 5.70 -9.78 -10.66
CA GLN A 79 4.86 -10.95 -10.41
C GLN A 79 4.02 -11.30 -11.64
N ILE A 80 3.40 -10.29 -12.27
CA ILE A 80 2.63 -10.47 -13.51
C ILE A 80 3.51 -11.01 -14.63
N LYS A 81 4.74 -10.50 -14.80
CA LYS A 81 5.68 -11.02 -15.82
C LYS A 81 5.99 -12.51 -15.61
N LEU A 82 6.30 -12.90 -14.37
CA LEU A 82 6.57 -14.30 -14.03
C LEU A 82 5.33 -15.19 -14.23
N ASP A 83 4.15 -14.71 -13.84
CA ASP A 83 2.90 -15.43 -14.05
C ASP A 83 2.61 -15.60 -15.56
N LEU A 84 2.87 -14.58 -16.37
CA LEU A 84 2.75 -14.65 -17.82
C LEU A 84 3.75 -15.61 -18.46
N GLU A 85 4.99 -15.67 -17.97
CA GLU A 85 5.98 -16.65 -18.44
C GLU A 85 5.51 -18.08 -18.17
N LYS A 86 5.01 -18.37 -16.97
CA LYS A 86 4.43 -19.68 -16.64
C LYS A 86 3.20 -20.02 -17.50
N LEU A 87 2.38 -19.01 -17.83
CA LEU A 87 1.21 -19.21 -18.69
C LEU A 87 1.58 -19.48 -20.16
N LYS A 88 2.78 -19.08 -20.61
CA LYS A 88 3.26 -19.42 -21.97
C LYS A 88 3.49 -20.91 -22.14
N ASP A 89 3.96 -21.57 -21.08
CA ASP A 89 4.27 -23.00 -21.06
C ASP A 89 3.00 -23.87 -21.05
N LEU A 90 1.84 -23.28 -20.73
CA LEU A 90 0.56 -23.97 -20.78
C LEU A 90 0.07 -24.13 -22.23
N GLN A 91 -0.33 -25.35 -22.59
CA GLN A 91 -1.00 -25.64 -23.86
C GLN A 91 -2.48 -25.23 -23.80
N LEU A 92 -2.73 -23.92 -23.82
CA LEU A 92 -4.06 -23.33 -23.91
C LEU A 92 -4.29 -22.76 -25.31
N SER A 93 -5.53 -22.87 -25.78
CA SER A 93 -6.01 -22.14 -26.95
C SER A 93 -5.84 -20.62 -26.76
N LEU A 94 -5.82 -19.86 -27.85
CA LEU A 94 -5.68 -18.40 -27.79
C LEU A 94 -6.75 -17.75 -26.90
N THR A 95 -8.00 -18.18 -27.03
CA THR A 95 -9.12 -17.72 -26.19
C THR A 95 -8.92 -18.10 -24.72
N GLY A 96 -8.42 -19.31 -24.45
CA GLY A 96 -8.07 -19.75 -23.09
C GLY A 96 -7.00 -18.84 -22.48
N ARG A 97 -5.94 -18.52 -23.24
CA ARG A 97 -4.88 -17.60 -22.81
C ARG A 97 -5.41 -16.21 -22.47
N ILE A 98 -6.31 -15.66 -23.29
CA ILE A 98 -6.95 -14.36 -23.03
C ILE A 98 -7.79 -14.41 -21.76
N ALA A 99 -8.64 -15.42 -21.60
CA ALA A 99 -9.50 -15.58 -20.43
C ALA A 99 -8.69 -15.73 -19.14
N THR A 100 -7.66 -16.58 -19.15
CA THR A 100 -6.77 -16.80 -18.00
C THR A 100 -5.96 -15.55 -17.66
N THR A 101 -5.46 -14.83 -18.66
CA THR A 101 -4.74 -13.56 -18.46
C THR A 101 -5.66 -12.51 -17.84
N LYS A 102 -6.89 -12.39 -18.35
CA LYS A 102 -7.90 -11.47 -17.83
C LYS A 102 -8.25 -11.81 -16.37
N MET A 103 -8.51 -13.07 -16.05
CA MET A 103 -8.84 -13.49 -14.68
C MET A 103 -7.69 -13.28 -13.68
N ASN A 104 -6.43 -13.43 -14.10
CA ASN A 104 -5.28 -13.29 -13.20
C ASN A 104 -4.83 -11.83 -13.01
N ILE A 105 -4.82 -11.03 -14.08
CA ILE A 105 -4.27 -9.67 -14.05
C ILE A 105 -5.33 -8.64 -13.66
N LEU A 106 -6.55 -8.78 -14.19
CA LEU A 106 -7.62 -7.81 -14.00
C LEU A 106 -8.04 -7.60 -12.54
N PRO A 107 -8.07 -8.57 -11.61
CA PRO A 107 -8.40 -8.26 -10.22
C PRO A 107 -7.28 -7.54 -9.48
N ARG A 108 -6.02 -7.68 -9.90
CA ARG A 108 -4.86 -7.18 -9.13
C ARG A 108 -4.52 -5.73 -9.43
N LEU A 109 -4.63 -5.29 -10.69
CA LEU A 109 -4.26 -3.93 -11.11
C LEU A 109 -5.24 -2.84 -10.61
N PRO A 110 -6.57 -2.97 -10.80
CA PRO A 110 -7.55 -1.97 -10.37
C PRO A 110 -7.58 -1.82 -8.86
N TYR A 111 -7.44 -2.92 -8.12
CA TYR A 111 -7.30 -2.88 -6.66
C TYR A 111 -6.16 -1.95 -6.25
N LEU A 112 -4.98 -2.11 -6.85
CA LEU A 112 -3.83 -1.27 -6.52
C LEU A 112 -4.02 0.20 -6.95
N PHE A 113 -4.71 0.45 -8.06
CA PHE A 113 -5.03 1.81 -8.53
C PHE A 113 -6.05 2.53 -7.63
N GLN A 114 -7.02 1.80 -7.09
CA GLN A 114 -8.02 2.33 -6.16
C GLN A 114 -7.40 2.63 -4.79
N GLU A 115 -6.62 1.68 -4.25
CA GLU A 115 -6.03 1.80 -2.91
C GLU A 115 -4.89 2.82 -2.84
N ILE A 116 -4.16 3.01 -3.94
CA ILE A 116 -3.06 3.98 -3.99
C ILE A 116 -3.41 5.02 -5.07
N PRO A 117 -3.99 6.16 -4.71
CA PRO A 117 -4.34 7.21 -5.67
C PRO A 117 -3.06 7.90 -6.16
N ILE A 118 -2.36 7.23 -7.07
CA ILE A 118 -1.10 7.67 -7.66
C ILE A 118 -1.36 8.25 -9.03
N LYS A 119 -0.81 9.45 -9.31
CA LYS A 119 -0.65 9.91 -10.69
C LYS A 119 0.35 8.98 -11.36
N LEU A 120 -0.16 8.00 -12.08
CA LEU A 120 0.63 7.20 -12.99
C LEU A 120 1.13 8.18 -14.04
N GLY A 121 2.44 8.46 -14.06
CA GLY A 121 3.01 9.28 -15.14
C GLY A 121 2.78 8.64 -16.51
N LYS A 122 3.20 9.33 -17.58
CA LYS A 122 3.01 9.04 -19.01
C LYS A 122 2.97 7.58 -19.49
N CYS A 123 3.55 6.64 -18.75
CA CYS A 123 3.51 5.19 -19.00
C CYS A 123 2.09 4.59 -19.11
N PHE A 124 1.04 5.25 -18.62
CA PHE A 124 -0.35 4.77 -18.72
C PHE A 124 -1.28 5.70 -19.52
N GLU A 125 -0.79 6.84 -20.02
CA GLU A 125 -1.62 7.86 -20.67
C GLU A 125 -1.91 7.58 -22.16
N GLU A 126 -1.21 6.63 -22.80
CA GLU A 126 -1.39 6.36 -24.24
C GLU A 126 -1.55 4.87 -24.59
N PRO A 127 -2.67 4.21 -24.21
CA PRO A 127 -3.03 2.90 -24.78
C PRO A 127 -3.35 2.98 -26.29
N ASN A 128 -3.70 4.16 -26.81
CA ASN A 128 -4.12 4.35 -28.20
C ASN A 128 -2.97 4.38 -29.24
N LYS A 129 -1.70 4.45 -28.80
CA LYS A 129 -0.55 4.42 -29.73
C LYS A 129 -0.06 3.01 -30.08
N ILE A 130 -0.41 2.01 -29.30
CA ILE A 130 0.03 0.62 -29.51
C ILE A 130 -0.88 -0.13 -30.51
N MET A 131 -2.04 0.47 -30.86
CA MET A 131 -3.00 -0.08 -31.81
C MET A 131 -3.03 0.67 -33.17
N ARG A 132 -1.98 1.41 -33.51
CA ARG A 132 -1.78 1.97 -34.86
C ARG A 132 -0.61 1.28 -35.55
#